data_AF-A0A7C3C8F7-F1
#
_entry.id   AF-A0A7C3C8F7-F1
#
_cell.length_a   1.000
_cell.length_b   1.000
_cell.length_c   1.000
_cell.angle_alpha   90.00
_cell.angle_beta   90.00
_cell.angle_gamma   90.00
#
_symmetry.space_group_name_H-M   'P 1'
#
loop_
_entity.id
_entity.type
_entity.pdbx_description
1 polymer ?
#
loop_
_entity_poly.entity_id
_entity_poly.type
_entity_poly.pdbx_seq_one_letter_code
_entity_poly.pdbx_strand_id
1 'polypeptide(L)' 'MIIDNSIKHIQNALKDLDDEVQKILLNWDIPLNEKDNLMLPILQQKKVLTQTLEDLEYLKAHPPKPNQPCGISKYRND' A
#
# COMPACT_ATOMS: atom_id res chain seq x y z
N MET A 1 -3.47 -11.83 14.21
CA MET A 1 -3.23 -12.99 13.32
C MET A 1 -3.55 -12.72 11.84
N ILE A 2 -4.71 -12.16 11.46
CA ILE A 2 -4.97 -11.79 10.05
C ILE A 2 -4.28 -10.47 9.66
N ILE A 3 -4.44 -9.42 10.47
CA ILE A 3 -3.86 -8.09 10.19
C ILE A 3 -2.32 -8.14 10.13
N ASP A 4 -1.67 -8.95 10.99
CA ASP A 4 -0.21 -9.09 11.02
C ASP A 4 0.36 -9.69 9.73
N ASN A 5 -0.34 -10.68 9.16
CA ASN A 5 0.05 -11.28 7.89
C ASN A 5 -0.13 -10.28 6.73
N SER A 6 -1.25 -9.56 6.70
CA SER A 6 -1.49 -8.52 5.68
C SER A 6 -0.43 -7.42 5.74
N ILE A 7 -0.09 -6.93 6.94
CA ILE A 7 0.99 -5.94 7.16
C ILE A 7 2.31 -6.46 6.58
N LYS A 8 2.68 -7.71 6.90
CA LYS A 8 3.92 -8.32 6.39
C LYS A 8 3.94 -8.41 4.86
N HIS A 9 2.83 -8.78 4.23
CA HIS A 9 2.74 -8.83 2.77
C HIS A 9 2.91 -7.45 2.13
N ILE A 10 2.29 -6.42 2.71
CA ILE A 10 2.42 -5.05 2.22
C ILE A 10 3.84 -4.52 2.41
N GLN A 11 4.48 -4.78 3.55
CA GLN A 11 5.88 -4.40 3.78
C GLN A 11 6.84 -5.06 2.78
N ASN A 12 6.63 -6.34 2.48
CA ASN A 12 7.41 -7.03 1.45
C ASN A 12 7.17 -6.42 0.07
N ALA A 13 5.91 -6.18 -0.31
CA ALA A 13 5.58 -5.56 -1.59
C ALA A 13 6.20 -4.16 -1.73
N LEU A 14 6.16 -3.33 -0.67
CA LEU A 14 6.81 -2.02 -0.65
C LEU A 14 8.32 -2.12 -0.88
N LYS A 15 8.97 -3.12 -0.27
CA LYS A 15 10.40 -3.38 -0.49
C LYS A 15 10.68 -3.81 -1.94
N ASP A 16 9.85 -4.69 -2.49
CA ASP A 16 10.02 -5.15 -3.88
C ASP A 16 9.89 -3.98 -4.87
N LEU A 17 8.95 -3.06 -4.63
CA LEU A 17 8.81 -1.83 -5.43
C LEU A 17 10.04 -0.92 -5.29
N ASP A 18 10.63 -0.80 -4.11
CA ASP A 18 11.86 -0.03 -3.90
C ASP A 18 13.06 -0.63 -4.62
N ASP A 19 13.20 -1.96 -4.59
CA ASP A 19 14.23 -2.68 -5.34
C ASP A 19 14.05 -2.49 -6.86
N GLU A 20 12.81 -2.40 -7.35
CA GLU A 20 12.51 -2.12 -8.76
C GLU A 20 12.89 -0.69 -9.16
N VAL A 21 12.55 0.31 -8.35
CA VAL A 21 12.99 1.70 -8.56
C VAL A 21 14.51 1.78 -8.58
N GLN A 22 15.19 1.12 -7.64
CA GLN A 22 16.65 1.11 -7.59
C GLN A 22 17.26 0.48 -8.85
N LYS A 23 16.68 -0.59 -9.39
CA LYS A 23 17.13 -1.18 -10.66
C LYS A 23 17.00 -0.20 -11.83
N ILE A 24 15.89 0.53 -11.92
CA ILE A 24 15.68 1.54 -12.97
C ILE A 24 16.70 2.68 -12.84
N LEU A 25 16.93 3.17 -11.62
CA LEU A 25 17.89 4.26 -11.37
C LEU A 25 19.32 3.86 -11.72
N LEU A 26 19.74 2.64 -11.35
CA LEU A 26 21.09 2.12 -11.60
C LEU A 26 21.30 1.62 -13.03
N ASN A 27 20.25 1.51 -13.84
CA ASN A 27 20.39 1.15 -15.24
C ASN A 27 20.93 2.33 -16.04
N TRP A 28 22.16 2.19 -16.57
CA TRP A 28 22.83 3.23 -17.35
C TRP A 28 22.37 3.27 -18.82
N ASP A 29 21.68 2.24 -19.29
CA ASP A 29 21.19 2.14 -20.67
C ASP A 29 19.88 2.92 -20.90
N ILE A 30 19.19 3.34 -19.82
CA ILE A 30 17.92 4.05 -19.90
C ILE A 30 18.16 5.58 -19.84
N PRO A 31 17.67 6.35 -20.82
CA PRO A 31 17.66 7.82 -20.77
C PRO A 31 16.92 8.37 -19.55
N LEU A 32 17.40 9.47 -18.98
CA LEU A 32 16.82 10.06 -17.75
C LEU A 32 15.31 10.37 -17.86
N ASN A 33 14.85 10.83 -19.02
CA ASN A 33 13.44 11.12 -19.27
C ASN A 33 12.56 9.85 -19.32
N GLU A 34 13.11 8.72 -19.76
CA GLU A 34 12.40 7.43 -19.77
C GLU A 34 12.34 6.80 -18.38
N LYS A 35 13.36 7.04 -17.54
CA LYS A 35 13.36 6.59 -16.14
C LYS A 35 12.15 7.13 -15.38
N ASP A 36 11.85 8.42 -15.53
CA ASP A 36 10.69 9.03 -14.85
C ASP A 36 9.37 8.38 -15.25
N ASN A 37 9.19 8.09 -16.55
CA ASN A 37 8.00 7.41 -17.06
C ASN A 37 7.86 5.98 -16.53
N LEU A 38 8.98 5.27 -16.38
CA LEU A 38 9.02 3.92 -15.83
C LEU A 38 8.78 3.91 -14.31
N MET A 39 9.31 4.89 -13.58
CA MET A 39 9.15 5.00 -12.14
C MET A 39 7.75 5.48 -11.73
N LEU A 40 7.09 6.32 -12.53
CA LEU A 40 5.79 6.90 -12.22
C LEU A 40 4.73 5.87 -11.74
N PRO A 41 4.45 4.77 -12.48
CA PRO A 41 3.47 3.78 -12.02
C PRO A 41 3.91 3.06 -10.73
N ILE A 42 5.21 2.83 -10.54
CA ILE A 42 5.75 2.19 -9.33
C ILE A 42 5.57 3.09 -8.11
N LEU A 43 5.85 4.39 -8.25
CA LEU A 43 5.65 5.38 -7.19
C LEU A 43 4.18 5.55 -6.82
N GLN A 44 3.27 5.48 -7.80
CA GLN A 44 1.82 5.49 -7.55
C GLN A 44 1.38 4.27 -6.74
N GLN A 45 1.85 3.08 -7.10
CA GLN A 45 1.57 1.86 -6.34
C GLN A 45 2.14 1.95 -4.91
N LYS A 46 3.38 2.43 -4.77
CA LYS A 46 4.03 2.63 -3.47
C LYS A 46 3.20 3.54 -2.56
N LYS A 47 2.65 4.64 -3.10
CA LYS A 47 1.78 5.55 -2.36
C LYS A 47 0.54 4.85 -1.79
N VAL A 48 -0.16 4.07 -2.62
CA VAL A 48 -1.36 3.33 -2.20
C VAL A 48 -1.02 2.30 -1.12
N LEU A 49 0.05 1.54 -1.31
CA LEU A 49 0.48 0.53 -0.34
C LEU A 49 0.96 1.14 0.98
N THR A 50 1.61 2.31 0.94
CA THR A 50 2.04 3.05 2.13
C THR A 50 0.82 3.50 2.94
N GLN A 51 -0.17 4.10 2.27
CA GLN A 51 -1.42 4.48 2.94
C GLN A 51 -2.14 3.26 3.54
N THR A 52 -2.20 2.16 2.79
CA THR A 52 -2.86 0.93 3.27
C THR A 52 -2.13 0.36 4.48
N LEU A 53 -0.80 0.43 4.52
CA LEU A 53 -0.02 0.02 5.68
C LEU A 53 -0.35 0.86 6.91
N GLU A 54 -0.39 2.19 6.76
CA GLU A 54 -0.77 3.11 7.83
C GLU A 54 -2.18 2.81 8.35
N ASP A 55 -3.14 2.58 7.46
CA ASP A 55 -4.52 2.25 7.82
C ASP A 55 -4.59 0.92 8.60
N LEU A 56 -3.83 -0.09 8.19
CA LEU A 56 -3.78 -1.37 8.90
C LEU A 56 -3.09 -1.27 10.26
N GLU A 57 -2.02 -0.48 10.38
CA GLU A 57 -1.37 -0.19 11.66
C GLU A 57 -2.33 0.55 12.59
N TYR A 58 -3.10 1.51 12.07
CA TYR A 58 -4.14 2.18 12.81
C TYR A 58 -5.20 1.20 13.32
N LEU A 59 -5.74 0.33 12.45
CA LEU A 59 -6.73 -0.68 12.83
C LEU A 59 -6.19 -1.72 13.82
N LYS A 60 -4.90 -2.04 13.73
CA LYS A 60 -4.23 -2.92 14.69
C LYS A 60 -4.16 -2.27 16.07
N ALA A 61 -3.85 -0.97 16.14
CA ALA A 61 -3.82 -0.21 17.39
C ALA A 61 -5.23 0.13 17.93
N HIS A 62 -6.20 0.27 17.04
CA HIS A 62 -7.59 0.65 17.34
C HIS A 62 -8.56 -0.41 16.79
N PRO A 63 -8.58 -1.61 17.38
CA PRO A 63 -9.44 -2.68 16.89
C PRO A 63 -10.91 -2.24 16.94
N PRO A 64 -11.68 -2.45 15.85
CA PRO A 64 -13.10 -2.09 15.83
C PRO A 64 -13.84 -2.89 16.90
N LYS A 65 -14.86 -2.27 17.50
CA LYS A 65 -15.66 -2.95 18.52
C LYS A 65 -16.44 -4.09 17.86
N PRO A 66 -16.53 -5.27 18.51
CA PRO A 66 -17.39 -6.35 18.03
C PRO A 66 -18.82 -5.85 17.81
N ASN A 67 -19.46 -6.26 16.72
CA ASN A 67 -20.85 -5.92 16.37
C ASN A 67 -21.16 -4.43 16.19
N GLN A 68 -20.16 -3.60 15.84
CA GLN A 68 -20.45 -2.25 15.39
C GLN A 68 -21.25 -2.31 14.07
N PRO A 69 -22.47 -1.75 14.00
CA PRO A 69 -23.21 -1.68 12.75
C PRO A 69 -22.36 -0.89 11.74
N CYS A 70 -22.21 -1.40 10.51
CA CYS A 70 -21.54 -0.64 9.48
C CYS A 70 -22.33 0.67 9.28
N GLY A 71 -21.67 1.82 9.17
CA GLY A 71 -22.37 3.11 9.11
C GLY A 71 -23.47 3.17 8.04
N ILE A 72 -23.30 2.39 6.97
CA ILE A 72 -24.26 2.23 5.85
C ILE A 72 -25.51 1.45 6.24
N SER A 73 -25.45 0.50 7.18
CA SER A 73 -26.63 -0.28 7.60
C SER A 73 -27.68 0.59 8.29
N LYS A 74 -27.30 1.78 8.80
CA LYS A 74 -28.22 2.77 9.37
C LYS A 74 -29.10 3.47 8.33
N TYR A 75 -28.73 3.41 7.05
CA TYR A 75 -29.44 4.05 5.95
C TYR A 75 -30.14 3.04 5.03
N ARG A 76 -30.08 1.76 5.39
CA ARG A 76 -30.84 0.72 4.69
C ARG A 76 -32.26 0.75 5.27
N ASN A 77 -33.18 1.37 4.53
CA ASN A 77 -34.61 1.13 4.77
C ASN A 77 -34.90 -0.29 4.26
N ASP A 78 -35.46 -1.14 5.12
CA ASP A 78 -35.95 -2.47 4.73
C ASP A 78 -37.09 -2.38 3.70
#